data_AF-A0AA51UKW5-F1
#
_entry.id   AF-A0AA51UKW5-F1
#
_cell.length_a   1.000
_cell.length_b   1.000
_cell.length_c   1.000
_cell.angle_alpha   90.00
_cell.angle_beta   90.00
_cell.angle_gamma   90.00
#
_symmetry.space_group_name_H-M   'P 1'
#
loop_
_entity.id
_entity.type
_entity.pdbx_description
1 polymer ?
#
loop_
_entity_poly.entity_id
_entity_poly.type
_entity_poly.pdbx_seq_one_letter_code
_entity_poly.pdbx_strand_id
1 'polypeptide(L)'
;MRKHIIILLFVAILLAFTSIVSAADITVGQWETYTVSTDLTINPGEVLDIQYSGELVILPGVTLTNNGLIDNDFQIHNYGTIANFATITNFGTITNSGTITNYGTIDTFGTIDTSGTISNFGTINRYLGSTIDDFISVLLGLFTGNPINWAPISDANGPYTGVAGTAITLDGTGSSDSDGTIVSYEWDFGDGSPSLPAPAPYLSHAYASAGTYTVTLTVTDDDGATVADTSTVEIAAADYDGSIPEFPTIALPMAAIIGLAFIFRKRE
;
A
#
# COMPACT_ATOMS: atom_id res chain seq x y z
N MET A 1 25.67 68.53 26.41
CA MET A 1 24.23 68.76 26.17
C MET A 1 23.47 67.48 26.50
N ARG A 2 22.31 67.54 27.18
CA ARG A 2 21.44 66.36 27.38
C ARG A 2 20.55 66.18 26.14
N LYS A 3 20.79 65.12 25.35
CA LYS A 3 19.77 64.67 24.38
C LYS A 3 18.57 64.13 25.16
N HIS A 4 17.37 64.61 24.84
CA HIS A 4 16.16 64.24 25.56
C HIS A 4 15.59 62.92 25.04
N ILE A 5 15.02 62.14 25.96
CA ILE A 5 14.23 60.95 25.64
C ILE A 5 12.87 61.41 25.09
N ILE A 6 12.42 60.82 23.99
CA ILE A 6 11.04 60.92 23.51
C ILE A 6 10.48 59.50 23.49
N ILE A 7 9.65 59.18 24.49
CA ILE A 7 8.84 57.95 24.52
C ILE A 7 7.54 58.29 23.80
N LEU A 8 7.34 57.72 22.61
CA LEU A 8 6.08 57.80 21.87
C LEU A 8 5.15 56.69 22.36
N LEU A 9 4.38 57.01 23.40
CA LEU A 9 3.35 56.13 23.94
C LEU A 9 2.08 56.22 23.08
N PHE A 10 1.94 55.34 22.08
CA PHE A 10 0.69 55.19 21.34
C PHE A 10 -0.25 54.23 22.06
N VAL A 11 -1.34 54.77 22.62
CA VAL A 11 -2.49 54.00 23.08
C VAL A 11 -3.61 54.14 22.04
N ALA A 12 -3.93 53.05 21.37
CA ALA A 12 -5.08 52.93 20.45
C ALA A 12 -5.95 51.74 20.88
N ILE A 13 -7.25 51.80 20.58
CA ILE A 13 -8.25 50.92 21.21
C ILE A 13 -8.58 49.70 20.32
N LEU A 14 -8.77 48.58 21.02
CA LEU A 14 -9.10 47.22 20.57
C LEU A 14 -10.35 47.12 19.67
N LEU A 15 -10.19 46.71 18.39
CA LEU A 15 -10.95 45.64 17.67
C LEU A 15 -10.74 45.69 16.13
N ALA A 16 -9.88 44.81 15.60
CA ALA A 16 -9.95 44.20 14.25
C ALA A 16 -8.85 43.12 14.14
N PHE A 17 -9.05 42.09 13.31
CA PHE A 17 -8.03 41.07 13.06
C PHE A 17 -6.83 41.67 12.32
N THR A 18 -5.64 41.59 12.89
CA THR A 18 -4.37 41.92 12.22
C THR A 18 -3.68 40.65 11.76
N SER A 19 -4.32 39.92 10.84
CA SER A 19 -3.61 38.95 10.00
C SER A 19 -2.59 39.71 9.15
N ILE A 20 -1.31 39.41 9.34
CA ILE A 20 -0.25 39.91 8.48
C ILE A 20 -0.36 39.15 7.17
N VAL A 21 -0.92 39.81 6.16
CA VAL A 21 -0.89 39.33 4.79
C VAL A 21 0.57 39.37 4.33
N SER A 22 1.11 38.26 3.81
CA SER A 22 2.36 38.36 3.06
C SER A 22 2.15 39.25 1.82
N ALA A 23 3.22 39.86 1.33
CA ALA A 23 3.19 40.71 0.15
C ALA A 23 4.27 40.32 -0.89
N ALA A 24 4.84 39.12 -0.70
CA ALA A 24 5.92 38.52 -1.44
C ALA A 24 6.06 37.04 -1.01
N ASP A 25 6.87 36.29 -1.76
CA ASP A 25 7.36 34.98 -1.32
C ASP A 25 8.19 35.10 -0.03
N ILE A 26 8.14 34.08 0.81
CA ILE A 26 8.91 33.96 2.05
C ILE A 26 9.86 32.77 1.90
N THR A 27 11.16 33.01 1.95
CA THR A 27 12.17 31.96 2.08
C THR A 27 12.66 31.90 3.53
N VAL A 28 12.69 30.70 4.11
CA VAL A 28 13.39 30.38 5.35
C VAL A 28 14.72 29.75 4.95
N GLY A 29 15.83 30.48 5.13
CA GLY A 29 17.14 30.04 4.68
C GLY A 29 17.74 28.92 5.52
N GLN A 30 18.84 28.34 5.02
CA GLN A 30 19.59 27.32 5.75
C GLN A 30 20.05 27.86 7.12
N TRP A 31 19.75 27.13 8.19
CA TRP A 31 20.04 27.48 9.58
C TRP A 31 19.29 28.71 10.12
N GLU A 32 18.24 29.15 9.43
CA GLU A 32 17.32 30.19 9.90
C GLU A 32 16.03 29.56 10.48
N THR A 33 15.50 30.15 11.56
CA THR A 33 14.19 29.77 12.13
C THR A 33 13.21 30.92 11.92
N TYR A 34 12.17 30.72 11.11
CA TYR A 34 11.07 31.68 10.93
C TYR A 34 9.91 31.35 11.88
N THR A 35 9.58 32.29 12.78
CA THR A 35 8.53 32.09 13.79
C THR A 35 7.26 32.86 13.44
N VAL A 36 6.19 32.15 13.11
CA VAL A 36 4.85 32.71 12.89
C VAL A 36 4.22 33.04 14.24
N SER A 37 4.39 34.28 14.68
CA SER A 37 3.95 34.79 15.99
C SER A 37 2.67 35.64 15.97
N THR A 38 2.11 35.87 14.79
CA THR A 38 0.81 36.50 14.51
C THR A 38 0.23 35.85 13.27
N ASP A 39 -1.10 35.86 13.11
CA ASP A 39 -1.75 35.22 11.96
C ASP A 39 -1.11 35.65 10.63
N LEU A 40 -0.76 34.68 9.79
CA LEU A 40 -0.03 34.87 8.54
C LEU A 40 -0.82 34.25 7.39
N THR A 41 -0.97 34.99 6.29
CA THR A 41 -1.60 34.49 5.06
C THR A 41 -0.60 34.45 3.92
N ILE A 42 -0.45 33.27 3.30
CA ILE A 42 0.19 33.09 1.99
C ILE A 42 -0.92 33.22 0.93
N ASN A 43 -0.75 34.10 -0.05
CA ASN A 43 -1.74 34.41 -1.07
C ASN A 43 -1.64 33.46 -2.29
N PRO A 44 -2.67 33.39 -3.15
CA PRO A 44 -2.60 32.62 -4.39
C PRO A 44 -1.48 33.10 -5.31
N GLY A 45 -0.52 32.21 -5.57
CA GLY A 45 0.67 32.49 -6.39
C GLY A 45 1.92 32.92 -5.61
N GLU A 46 1.84 33.04 -4.28
CA GLU A 46 3.01 33.19 -3.40
C GLU A 46 3.51 31.82 -2.90
N VAL A 47 4.80 31.76 -2.57
CA VAL A 47 5.47 30.58 -2.00
C VAL A 47 6.02 30.90 -0.60
N LEU A 48 5.79 29.97 0.35
CA LEU A 48 6.56 29.85 1.58
C LEU A 48 7.52 28.66 1.43
N ASP A 49 8.79 28.96 1.19
CA ASP A 49 9.89 28.04 0.90
C ASP A 49 10.72 27.80 2.18
N ILE A 50 10.62 26.60 2.76
CA ILE A 50 11.44 26.17 3.91
C ILE A 50 12.58 25.31 3.39
N GLN A 51 13.73 25.93 3.13
CA GLN A 51 14.88 25.26 2.52
C GLN A 51 15.54 24.23 3.45
N TYR A 52 16.38 23.37 2.88
CA TYR A 52 17.15 22.39 3.64
C TYR A 52 17.92 23.03 4.81
N SER A 53 17.76 22.47 6.03
CA SER A 53 18.26 23.02 7.31
C SER A 53 17.62 24.34 7.79
N GLY A 54 16.57 24.84 7.15
CA GLY A 54 15.72 25.94 7.64
C GLY A 54 14.50 25.42 8.43
N GLU A 55 13.96 26.23 9.34
CA GLU A 55 12.92 25.81 10.28
C GLU A 55 11.74 26.79 10.34
N LEU A 56 10.52 26.31 10.13
CA LEU A 56 9.29 27.07 10.33
C LEU A 56 8.63 26.68 11.67
N VAL A 57 8.29 27.66 12.50
CA VAL A 57 7.61 27.44 13.80
C VAL A 57 6.31 28.24 13.85
N ILE A 58 5.16 27.57 13.99
CA ILE A 58 3.86 28.21 14.19
C ILE A 58 3.50 28.16 15.68
N LEU A 59 3.32 29.32 16.31
CA LEU A 59 3.09 29.42 17.76
C LEU A 59 1.64 29.06 18.16
N PRO A 60 1.41 28.63 19.42
CA PRO A 60 0.06 28.35 19.93
C PRO A 60 -0.89 29.54 19.79
N GLY A 61 -2.10 29.27 19.29
CA GLY A 61 -3.14 30.28 19.08
C GLY A 61 -2.94 31.18 17.85
N VAL A 62 -1.94 30.90 17.00
CA VAL A 62 -1.68 31.60 15.74
C VAL A 62 -2.11 30.74 14.55
N THR A 63 -2.64 31.36 13.50
CA THR A 63 -3.08 30.70 12.26
C THR A 63 -2.16 31.03 11.08
N LEU A 64 -1.56 29.99 10.47
CA LEU A 64 -0.97 30.05 9.14
C LEU A 64 -2.02 29.63 8.11
N THR A 65 -2.46 30.56 7.28
CA THR A 65 -3.44 30.31 6.20
C THR A 65 -2.71 30.19 4.87
N ASN A 66 -2.75 29.01 4.24
CA ASN A 66 -2.15 28.81 2.92
C ASN A 66 -3.20 28.85 1.81
N ASN A 67 -3.06 29.81 0.90
CA ASN A 67 -3.80 29.87 -0.37
C ASN A 67 -2.87 29.79 -1.60
N GLY A 68 -1.55 29.61 -1.38
CA GLY A 68 -0.52 29.51 -2.41
C GLY A 68 0.21 28.17 -2.32
N LEU A 69 1.54 28.21 -2.23
CA LEU A 69 2.38 27.03 -1.97
C LEU A 69 3.10 27.17 -0.63
N ILE A 70 3.09 26.11 0.17
CA ILE A 70 4.14 25.87 1.17
C ILE A 70 5.00 24.73 0.63
N ASP A 71 6.32 24.93 0.54
CA ASP A 71 7.28 23.91 0.12
C ASP A 71 8.26 23.66 1.27
N ASN A 72 8.34 22.41 1.77
CA ASN A 72 9.12 22.07 2.96
C ASN A 72 10.20 21.02 2.64
N ASP A 73 11.45 21.48 2.54
CA ASP A 73 12.65 20.64 2.41
C ASP A 73 13.23 20.20 3.76
N PHE A 74 12.73 20.70 4.91
CA PHE A 74 13.34 20.38 6.21
C PHE A 74 12.38 20.23 7.40
N GLN A 75 11.95 21.32 8.07
CA GLN A 75 11.21 21.24 9.33
C GLN A 75 10.10 22.29 9.45
N ILE A 76 8.88 21.83 9.72
CA ILE A 76 7.75 22.64 10.19
C ILE A 76 7.31 22.12 11.57
N HIS A 77 7.40 22.98 12.59
CA HIS A 77 6.85 22.73 13.93
C HIS A 77 5.52 23.48 14.10
N ASN A 78 4.39 22.79 14.00
CA ASN A 78 3.07 23.38 14.20
C ASN A 78 2.55 23.18 15.63
N TYR A 79 2.54 24.26 16.42
CA TYR A 79 1.87 24.32 17.72
C TYR A 79 0.57 25.15 17.67
N GLY A 80 0.29 25.79 16.52
CA GLY A 80 -0.90 26.62 16.27
C GLY A 80 -1.88 25.95 15.32
N THR A 81 -2.39 26.70 14.36
CA THR A 81 -3.30 26.22 13.31
C THR A 81 -2.66 26.40 11.94
N ILE A 82 -2.61 25.34 11.12
CA ILE A 82 -2.39 25.44 9.67
C ILE A 82 -3.74 25.24 8.99
N ALA A 83 -4.21 26.24 8.24
CA ALA A 83 -5.42 26.16 7.42
C ALA A 83 -5.01 26.14 5.94
N ASN A 84 -4.98 24.95 5.34
CA ASN A 84 -4.55 24.77 3.95
C ASN A 84 -5.74 24.79 2.98
N PHE A 85 -5.75 25.72 2.05
CA PHE A 85 -6.72 25.82 0.95
C PHE A 85 -6.09 25.59 -0.43
N ALA A 86 -4.77 25.36 -0.48
CA ALA A 86 -3.99 25.18 -1.70
C ALA A 86 -2.98 24.03 -1.52
N THR A 87 -1.72 24.16 -1.95
CA THR A 87 -0.76 23.05 -1.91
C THR A 87 0.25 23.20 -0.76
N ILE A 88 0.47 22.12 -0.02
CA ILE A 88 1.65 21.92 0.82
C ILE A 88 2.46 20.77 0.24
N THR A 89 3.70 21.01 -0.17
CA THR A 89 4.67 19.97 -0.53
C THR A 89 5.60 19.72 0.66
N ASN A 90 5.81 18.45 1.01
CA ASN A 90 6.59 18.06 2.19
C ASN A 90 7.63 16.99 1.86
N PHE A 91 8.86 17.39 1.57
CA PHE A 91 10.03 16.52 1.51
C PHE A 91 10.69 16.34 2.89
N GLY A 92 10.57 17.32 3.76
CA GLY A 92 11.07 17.34 5.14
C GLY A 92 10.14 16.65 6.16
N THR A 93 10.07 17.23 7.35
CA THR A 93 9.18 16.78 8.44
C THR A 93 8.20 17.89 8.81
N ILE A 94 6.93 17.53 9.01
CA ILE A 94 5.94 18.33 9.71
C ILE A 94 5.71 17.67 11.07
N THR A 95 6.04 18.35 12.15
CA THR A 95 5.69 17.94 13.52
C THR A 95 4.47 18.73 13.96
N ASN A 96 3.32 18.06 14.08
CA ASN A 96 2.04 18.67 14.44
C ASN A 96 1.66 18.35 15.89
N SER A 97 1.75 19.34 16.76
CA SER A 97 1.14 19.32 18.10
C SER A 97 -0.08 20.25 18.21
N GLY A 98 -0.38 21.00 17.15
CA GLY A 98 -1.52 21.91 17.04
C GLY A 98 -2.67 21.32 16.23
N THR A 99 -3.21 22.10 15.30
CA THR A 99 -4.25 21.66 14.34
C THR A 99 -3.78 21.89 12.91
N ILE A 100 -3.98 20.90 12.04
CA ILE A 100 -3.96 21.08 10.58
C ILE A 100 -5.39 20.86 10.08
N THR A 101 -5.93 21.82 9.32
CA THR A 101 -7.18 21.67 8.59
C THR A 101 -6.89 21.79 7.10
N ASN A 102 -7.07 20.70 6.36
CA ASN A 102 -6.79 20.65 4.93
C ASN A 102 -8.08 20.70 4.11
N TYR A 103 -8.21 21.68 3.24
CA TYR A 103 -9.21 21.78 2.16
C TYR A 103 -8.57 21.68 0.76
N GLY A 104 -7.25 21.79 0.67
CA GLY A 104 -6.47 21.69 -0.57
C GLY A 104 -5.74 20.35 -0.71
N THR A 105 -4.50 20.39 -1.17
CA THR A 105 -3.62 19.22 -1.34
C THR A 105 -2.45 19.27 -0.36
N ILE A 106 -2.12 18.13 0.26
CA ILE A 106 -0.84 17.91 0.94
C ILE A 106 -0.11 16.77 0.24
N ASP A 107 1.04 17.05 -0.36
CA ASP A 107 1.90 16.12 -1.08
C ASP A 107 3.10 15.74 -0.19
N THR A 108 3.03 14.61 0.53
CA THR A 108 4.09 14.21 1.48
C THR A 108 4.99 13.10 0.95
N PHE A 109 6.26 13.45 0.79
CA PHE A 109 7.39 12.56 0.48
C PHE A 109 8.20 12.24 1.73
N GLY A 110 8.23 13.16 2.70
CA GLY A 110 8.84 12.99 4.01
C GLY A 110 7.83 12.64 5.10
N THR A 111 8.03 13.19 6.31
CA THR A 111 7.33 12.78 7.54
C THR A 111 6.24 13.77 7.95
N ILE A 112 5.11 13.27 8.46
CA ILE A 112 4.11 14.03 9.23
C ILE A 112 3.86 13.30 10.56
N ASP A 113 4.54 13.73 11.62
CA ASP A 113 4.31 13.28 13.00
C ASP A 113 3.14 14.10 13.57
N THR A 114 2.08 13.46 14.09
CA THR A 114 0.96 14.19 14.70
C THR A 114 0.57 13.68 16.09
N SER A 115 0.92 14.50 17.09
CA SER A 115 0.36 14.47 18.44
C SER A 115 -0.84 15.44 18.62
N GLY A 116 -1.03 16.33 17.65
CA GLY A 116 -2.18 17.22 17.51
C GLY A 116 -3.31 16.59 16.66
N THR A 117 -4.14 17.44 16.04
CA THR A 117 -5.27 17.01 15.18
C THR A 117 -4.99 17.32 13.71
N ILE A 118 -5.38 16.40 12.81
CA ILE A 118 -5.43 16.65 11.35
C ILE A 118 -6.88 16.41 10.87
N SER A 119 -7.56 17.47 10.46
CA SER A 119 -8.89 17.40 9.82
C SER A 119 -8.74 17.54 8.31
N ASN A 120 -8.99 16.48 7.55
CA ASN A 120 -8.88 16.50 6.09
C ASN A 120 -10.27 16.57 5.42
N PHE A 121 -10.46 17.57 4.57
CA PHE A 121 -11.60 17.77 3.68
C PHE A 121 -11.18 17.89 2.21
N GLY A 122 -9.87 17.83 1.92
CA GLY A 122 -9.28 17.83 0.59
C GLY A 122 -8.47 16.54 0.35
N THR A 123 -7.38 16.64 -0.39
CA THR A 123 -6.51 15.51 -0.75
C THR A 123 -5.25 15.49 0.12
N ILE A 124 -4.84 14.32 0.58
CA ILE A 124 -3.50 14.07 1.12
C ILE A 124 -2.89 12.92 0.30
N ASN A 125 -1.83 13.22 -0.45
CA ASN A 125 -1.06 12.27 -1.24
C ASN A 125 0.16 11.83 -0.44
N ARG A 126 0.39 10.52 -0.35
CA ARG A 126 1.57 9.92 0.29
C ARG A 126 2.47 9.33 -0.78
N TYR A 127 3.76 9.62 -0.73
CA TYR A 127 4.75 9.12 -1.69
C TYR A 127 5.71 8.12 -1.03
N LEU A 128 6.46 7.37 -1.85
CA LEU A 128 7.34 6.29 -1.39
C LEU A 128 8.40 6.80 -0.40
N GLY A 129 8.47 6.18 0.78
CA GLY A 129 9.38 6.57 1.88
C GLY A 129 8.77 7.55 2.89
N SER A 130 7.59 8.11 2.60
CA SER A 130 6.88 8.99 3.55
C SER A 130 6.34 8.24 4.76
N THR A 131 6.24 8.95 5.90
CA THR A 131 5.54 8.46 7.09
C THR A 131 4.49 9.47 7.53
N ILE A 132 3.35 8.98 8.02
CA ILE A 132 2.37 9.75 8.77
C ILE A 132 2.04 8.93 10.00
N ASP A 133 2.26 9.49 11.19
CA ASP A 133 2.00 8.84 12.48
C ASP A 133 0.69 9.39 13.06
N ASP A 134 -0.46 8.82 12.66
CA ASP A 134 -1.79 9.18 13.16
C ASP A 134 -2.12 8.40 14.43
N PHE A 135 -1.72 8.96 15.58
CA PHE A 135 -2.10 8.37 16.87
C PHE A 135 -3.57 8.62 17.25
N ILE A 136 -4.18 9.74 16.85
CA ILE A 136 -5.56 10.11 17.20
C ILE A 136 -6.26 10.95 16.09
N SER A 137 -7.25 10.31 15.46
CA SER A 137 -8.43 10.90 14.78
C SER A 137 -8.25 11.57 13.41
N VAL A 138 -8.06 10.75 12.37
CA VAL A 138 -8.68 11.04 11.05
C VAL A 138 -10.22 11.01 11.16
N LEU A 139 -10.80 12.14 11.58
CA LEU A 139 -12.25 12.34 11.58
C LEU A 139 -12.70 12.90 10.22
N LEU A 140 -13.30 12.05 9.40
CA LEU A 140 -14.02 12.39 8.16
C LEU A 140 -13.17 13.07 7.06
N GLY A 141 -12.06 12.43 6.68
CA GLY A 141 -11.30 12.78 5.48
C GLY A 141 -10.82 11.56 4.72
N LEU A 142 -11.40 11.30 3.54
CA LEU A 142 -10.96 10.23 2.65
C LEU A 142 -9.59 10.59 2.07
N PHE A 143 -8.62 9.66 2.07
CA PHE A 143 -7.38 9.83 1.32
C PHE A 143 -7.70 9.64 -0.17
N THR A 144 -7.68 10.74 -0.94
CA THR A 144 -8.11 10.77 -2.37
C THR A 144 -6.98 11.03 -3.37
N GLY A 145 -5.73 10.88 -2.95
CA GLY A 145 -4.73 10.32 -3.85
C GLY A 145 -5.09 8.85 -4.13
N ASN A 146 -4.56 8.27 -5.22
CA ASN A 146 -4.58 6.81 -5.34
C ASN A 146 -3.92 6.25 -4.07
N PRO A 147 -4.50 5.23 -3.39
CA PRO A 147 -3.77 4.55 -2.33
C PRO A 147 -2.42 4.08 -2.90
N ILE A 148 -1.38 4.08 -2.06
CA ILE A 148 -0.19 3.31 -2.40
C ILE A 148 -0.60 1.86 -2.18
N ASN A 149 -1.05 1.19 -3.24
CA ASN A 149 -1.29 -0.26 -3.24
C ASN A 149 -0.10 -0.97 -2.57
N TRP A 150 -0.32 -1.60 -1.42
CA TRP A 150 0.66 -2.48 -0.80
C TRP A 150 0.45 -3.90 -1.35
N ALA A 151 1.18 -4.18 -2.44
CA ALA A 151 1.07 -5.41 -3.21
C ALA A 151 0.88 -6.66 -2.31
N PRO A 152 -0.16 -7.47 -2.56
CA PRO A 152 -0.76 -8.35 -1.57
C PRO A 152 0.19 -9.43 -1.06
N ILE A 153 -0.03 -9.88 0.18
CA ILE A 153 0.63 -11.08 0.69
C ILE A 153 -0.02 -12.27 0.00
N SER A 154 0.76 -13.00 -0.82
CA SER A 154 0.40 -14.35 -1.28
C SER A 154 0.81 -15.37 -0.22
N ASP A 155 -0.08 -16.30 0.11
CA ASP A 155 0.18 -17.48 0.93
C ASP A 155 -0.49 -18.69 0.27
N ALA A 156 0.33 -19.61 -0.24
CA ALA A 156 -0.10 -20.82 -0.92
C ALA A 156 -0.51 -21.95 0.04
N ASN A 157 -0.47 -21.73 1.37
CA ASN A 157 -0.65 -22.71 2.44
C ASN A 157 0.13 -24.02 2.20
N GLY A 158 -0.49 -25.18 2.47
CA GLY A 158 0.16 -26.48 2.43
C GLY A 158 1.13 -26.72 3.61
N PRO A 159 2.15 -27.60 3.44
CA PRO A 159 2.36 -28.46 2.28
C PRO A 159 1.19 -29.43 2.06
N TYR A 160 0.98 -29.85 0.82
CA TYR A 160 -0.13 -30.70 0.41
C TYR A 160 0.31 -32.15 0.17
N THR A 161 -0.59 -33.10 0.38
CA THR A 161 -0.37 -34.51 0.08
C THR A 161 -1.53 -35.12 -0.69
N GLY A 162 -1.28 -36.03 -1.62
CA GLY A 162 -2.31 -36.67 -2.43
C GLY A 162 -1.90 -38.01 -3.02
N VAL A 163 -2.75 -38.54 -3.92
CA VAL A 163 -2.55 -39.82 -4.62
C VAL A 163 -2.78 -39.61 -6.11
N ALA A 164 -1.93 -40.18 -6.95
CA ALA A 164 -1.98 -40.00 -8.41
C ALA A 164 -3.38 -40.33 -8.97
N GLY A 165 -3.89 -39.45 -9.84
CA GLY A 165 -5.24 -39.54 -10.43
C GLY A 165 -6.39 -39.10 -9.51
N THR A 166 -6.12 -38.75 -8.25
CA THR A 166 -7.11 -38.17 -7.33
C THR A 166 -6.95 -36.66 -7.26
N ALA A 167 -8.06 -35.92 -7.22
CA ALA A 167 -8.02 -34.48 -7.05
C ALA A 167 -7.71 -34.09 -5.60
N ILE A 168 -6.74 -33.19 -5.41
CA ILE A 168 -6.55 -32.44 -4.16
C ILE A 168 -7.18 -31.05 -4.30
N THR A 169 -7.44 -30.39 -3.17
CA THR A 169 -7.84 -28.98 -3.12
C THR A 169 -6.69 -28.14 -2.58
N LEU A 170 -6.33 -27.11 -3.33
CA LEU A 170 -5.38 -26.06 -2.96
C LEU A 170 -6.14 -24.90 -2.31
N ASP A 171 -5.50 -24.20 -1.39
CA ASP A 171 -6.11 -23.18 -0.52
C ASP A 171 -5.23 -21.93 -0.42
N GLY A 172 -5.72 -20.82 -0.98
CA GLY A 172 -5.10 -19.50 -0.91
C GLY A 172 -5.67 -18.58 0.17
N THR A 173 -6.43 -19.09 1.16
CA THR A 173 -7.10 -18.25 2.17
C THR A 173 -6.17 -17.59 3.20
N GLY A 174 -4.87 -17.94 3.18
CA GLY A 174 -3.85 -17.20 3.94
C GLY A 174 -3.50 -15.85 3.28
N SER A 175 -3.72 -15.72 1.98
CA SER A 175 -3.40 -14.51 1.22
C SER A 175 -4.24 -13.34 1.69
N SER A 176 -3.61 -12.17 1.83
CA SER A 176 -4.25 -10.97 2.37
C SER A 176 -3.75 -9.69 1.70
N ASP A 177 -4.67 -8.77 1.51
CA ASP A 177 -4.41 -7.37 1.17
C ASP A 177 -4.62 -6.51 2.44
N SER A 178 -3.81 -5.46 2.58
CA SER A 178 -3.79 -4.56 3.72
C SER A 178 -4.52 -3.23 3.50
N ASP A 179 -4.71 -2.82 2.25
CA ASP A 179 -5.36 -1.56 1.87
C ASP A 179 -6.43 -1.70 0.78
N GLY A 180 -6.41 -2.78 0.00
CA GLY A 180 -7.43 -3.18 -0.97
C GLY A 180 -8.06 -4.55 -0.70
N THR A 181 -8.37 -5.30 -1.76
CA THR A 181 -8.94 -6.65 -1.76
C THR A 181 -8.40 -7.51 -2.92
N ILE A 182 -8.08 -8.78 -2.65
CA ILE A 182 -7.65 -9.73 -3.70
C ILE A 182 -8.82 -10.08 -4.65
N VAL A 183 -8.69 -9.70 -5.92
CA VAL A 183 -9.71 -9.90 -6.98
C VAL A 183 -9.49 -11.16 -7.82
N SER A 184 -8.28 -11.70 -7.87
CA SER A 184 -8.01 -12.95 -8.59
C SER A 184 -6.86 -13.76 -7.98
N TYR A 185 -6.99 -15.08 -8.10
CA TYR A 185 -5.99 -16.08 -7.77
C TYR A 185 -5.64 -16.82 -9.08
N GLU A 186 -4.36 -17.13 -9.33
CA GLU A 186 -3.93 -18.01 -10.43
C GLU A 186 -2.93 -19.04 -9.89
N TRP A 187 -3.16 -20.31 -10.23
CA TRP A 187 -2.36 -21.43 -9.75
C TRP A 187 -1.57 -22.08 -10.90
N ASP A 188 -0.25 -22.22 -10.75
CA ASP A 188 0.59 -23.15 -11.52
C ASP A 188 0.86 -24.39 -10.67
N PHE A 189 0.56 -25.57 -11.21
CA PHE A 189 0.64 -26.85 -10.50
C PHE A 189 2.04 -27.46 -10.47
N GLY A 190 2.99 -26.97 -11.28
CA GLY A 190 4.36 -27.47 -11.36
C GLY A 190 4.53 -28.83 -12.07
N ASP A 191 3.46 -29.38 -12.66
CA ASP A 191 3.48 -30.66 -13.41
C ASP A 191 3.52 -30.50 -14.94
N GLY A 192 3.49 -29.26 -15.44
CA GLY A 192 3.46 -28.94 -16.86
C GLY A 192 2.06 -28.90 -17.49
N SER A 193 1.00 -29.04 -16.69
CA SER A 193 -0.35 -28.60 -17.09
C SER A 193 -0.45 -27.06 -17.11
N PRO A 194 -1.43 -26.46 -17.81
CA PRO A 194 -1.58 -25.01 -17.85
C PRO A 194 -1.94 -24.43 -16.48
N SER A 195 -1.47 -23.20 -16.20
CA SER A 195 -1.97 -22.44 -15.07
C SER A 195 -3.47 -22.16 -15.20
N LEU A 196 -4.17 -22.05 -14.07
CA LEU A 196 -5.62 -21.87 -14.03
C LEU A 196 -6.02 -20.72 -13.08
N PRO A 197 -6.80 -19.73 -13.57
CA PRO A 197 -7.36 -18.68 -12.73
C PRO A 197 -8.54 -19.22 -11.90
N ALA A 198 -8.61 -18.78 -10.64
CA ALA A 198 -9.69 -19.06 -9.71
C ALA A 198 -10.30 -17.74 -9.18
N PRO A 199 -11.63 -17.55 -9.27
CA PRO A 199 -12.33 -16.38 -8.72
C PRO A 199 -12.60 -16.50 -7.21
N ALA A 200 -11.89 -17.43 -6.55
CA ALA A 200 -11.98 -17.76 -5.14
C ALA A 200 -10.64 -18.41 -4.73
N PRO A 201 -10.24 -18.38 -3.45
CA PRO A 201 -8.95 -18.93 -3.01
C PRO A 201 -8.80 -20.45 -3.17
N TYR A 202 -9.88 -21.18 -3.43
CA TYR A 202 -9.85 -22.64 -3.59
C TYR A 202 -9.81 -23.07 -5.06
N LEU A 203 -8.89 -23.98 -5.39
CA LEU A 203 -8.87 -24.66 -6.68
C LEU A 203 -8.61 -26.16 -6.49
N SER A 204 -9.08 -27.02 -7.41
CA SER A 204 -8.85 -28.46 -7.32
C SER A 204 -8.14 -28.99 -8.57
N HIS A 205 -7.09 -29.80 -8.35
CA HIS A 205 -6.25 -30.37 -9.40
C HIS A 205 -5.89 -31.83 -9.10
N ALA A 206 -5.68 -32.62 -10.15
CA ALA A 206 -5.40 -34.06 -10.06
C ALA A 206 -4.12 -34.42 -10.83
N TYR A 207 -3.03 -34.61 -10.08
CA TYR A 207 -1.72 -34.97 -10.62
C TYR A 207 -1.75 -36.38 -11.23
N ALA A 208 -1.30 -36.53 -12.47
CA ALA A 208 -1.37 -37.79 -13.22
C ALA A 208 -0.34 -38.85 -12.80
N SER A 209 0.67 -38.48 -12.01
CA SER A 209 1.79 -39.33 -11.61
C SER A 209 2.19 -39.11 -10.15
N ALA A 210 2.91 -40.07 -9.58
CA ALA A 210 3.57 -39.90 -8.29
C ALA A 210 4.81 -38.99 -8.42
N GLY A 211 5.06 -38.16 -7.41
CA GLY A 211 6.19 -37.22 -7.40
C GLY A 211 6.01 -36.10 -6.38
N THR A 212 7.03 -35.24 -6.28
CA THR A 212 6.95 -33.96 -5.56
C THR A 212 6.86 -32.84 -6.59
N TYR A 213 5.90 -31.94 -6.40
CA TYR A 213 5.64 -30.80 -7.27
C TYR A 213 5.72 -29.50 -6.47
N THR A 214 6.23 -28.43 -7.08
CA THR A 214 6.16 -27.09 -6.51
C THR A 214 4.94 -26.39 -7.11
N VAL A 215 3.94 -26.14 -6.27
CA VAL A 215 2.76 -25.37 -6.67
C VAL A 215 3.00 -23.88 -6.39
N THR A 216 2.59 -23.02 -7.31
CA THR A 216 2.74 -21.56 -7.20
C THR A 216 1.37 -20.90 -7.20
N LEU A 217 1.08 -20.08 -6.20
CA LEU A 217 -0.08 -19.19 -6.17
C LEU A 217 0.36 -17.76 -6.51
N THR A 218 -0.20 -17.19 -7.57
CA THR A 218 -0.15 -15.75 -7.84
C THR A 218 -1.49 -15.13 -7.44
N VAL A 219 -1.46 -14.01 -6.71
CA VAL A 219 -2.64 -13.21 -6.36
C VAL A 219 -2.55 -11.81 -6.97
N THR A 220 -3.71 -11.22 -7.24
CA THR A 220 -3.88 -9.84 -7.74
C THR A 220 -4.88 -9.08 -6.88
N ASP A 221 -4.55 -7.87 -6.46
CA ASP A 221 -5.43 -6.91 -5.76
C ASP A 221 -6.31 -6.09 -6.73
N ASP A 222 -7.23 -5.27 -6.20
CA ASP A 222 -8.15 -4.44 -7.01
C ASP A 222 -7.51 -3.21 -7.68
N ASP A 223 -6.30 -2.81 -7.27
CA ASP A 223 -5.48 -1.79 -7.95
C ASP A 223 -4.52 -2.40 -9.00
N GLY A 224 -4.42 -3.73 -9.08
CA GLY A 224 -3.76 -4.50 -10.13
C GLY A 224 -2.29 -4.87 -9.92
N ALA A 225 -1.74 -4.81 -8.70
CA ALA A 225 -0.42 -5.38 -8.43
C ALA A 225 -0.50 -6.91 -8.24
N THR A 226 0.64 -7.61 -8.34
CA THR A 226 0.69 -9.07 -8.27
C THR A 226 1.87 -9.57 -7.45
N VAL A 227 1.62 -10.62 -6.67
CA VAL A 227 2.62 -11.31 -5.83
C VAL A 227 2.42 -12.81 -5.95
N ALA A 228 3.52 -13.56 -5.93
CA ALA A 228 3.51 -15.02 -5.99
C ALA A 228 4.18 -15.65 -4.76
N ASP A 229 3.61 -16.77 -4.28
CA ASP A 229 4.17 -17.63 -3.23
C ASP A 229 4.14 -19.11 -3.69
N THR A 230 4.94 -19.96 -3.07
CA THR A 230 5.13 -21.37 -3.48
C THR A 230 5.03 -22.35 -2.33
N SER A 231 4.27 -23.42 -2.54
CA SER A 231 4.17 -24.56 -1.62
C SER A 231 4.60 -25.86 -2.30
N THR A 232 4.67 -26.94 -1.52
CA THR A 232 5.05 -28.28 -2.02
C THR A 232 3.86 -29.24 -1.97
N VAL A 233 3.73 -30.06 -3.01
CA VAL A 233 2.73 -31.12 -3.12
C VAL A 233 3.44 -32.46 -3.24
N GLU A 234 3.19 -33.40 -2.33
CA GLU A 234 3.69 -34.77 -2.40
C GLU A 234 2.58 -35.74 -2.85
N ILE A 235 2.75 -36.36 -4.01
CA ILE A 235 1.78 -37.27 -4.61
C ILE A 235 2.30 -38.70 -4.55
N ALA A 236 1.63 -39.55 -3.78
CA ALA A 236 1.88 -40.98 -3.74
C ALA A 236 1.39 -41.68 -5.03
N ALA A 237 1.94 -42.85 -5.33
CA ALA A 237 1.40 -43.71 -6.37
C ALA A 237 0.01 -44.22 -5.98
N ALA A 238 -0.89 -44.36 -6.95
CA ALA A 238 -2.16 -45.03 -6.74
C ALA A 238 -1.94 -46.51 -6.41
N ASP A 239 -2.65 -47.02 -5.40
CA ASP A 239 -2.61 -48.43 -5.03
C ASP A 239 -3.13 -49.30 -6.19
N TYR A 240 -2.22 -50.04 -6.83
CA TYR A 240 -2.58 -51.04 -7.82
C TYR A 240 -3.00 -52.33 -7.10
N ASP A 241 -4.31 -52.48 -6.84
CA ASP A 241 -4.93 -53.67 -6.23
C ASP A 241 -4.41 -55.00 -6.82
N GLY A 242 -4.18 -55.00 -8.13
CA GLY A 242 -3.99 -56.23 -8.91
C GLY A 242 -5.27 -56.73 -9.59
N SER A 243 -6.39 -56.00 -9.52
CA SER A 243 -7.56 -56.25 -10.35
C SER A 243 -7.19 -56.14 -11.83
N ILE A 244 -6.84 -57.26 -12.46
CA ILE A 244 -6.72 -57.36 -13.90
C ILE A 244 -8.11 -57.00 -14.45
N PRO A 245 -8.25 -55.99 -15.34
CA PRO A 245 -9.54 -55.76 -15.97
C PRO A 245 -9.91 -57.04 -16.71
N GLU A 246 -11.08 -57.62 -16.39
CA GLU A 246 -11.61 -58.72 -17.18
C GLU A 246 -11.82 -58.21 -18.61
N PHE A 247 -10.89 -58.56 -19.50
CA PHE A 247 -11.16 -58.54 -20.93
C PHE A 247 -12.45 -59.33 -21.11
N PRO A 248 -13.51 -58.75 -21.72
CA PRO A 248 -14.77 -59.45 -21.90
C PRO A 248 -14.43 -60.76 -22.61
N THR A 249 -14.74 -61.89 -21.97
CA THR A 249 -14.33 -63.20 -22.48
C THR A 249 -15.14 -63.46 -23.75
N ILE A 250 -14.58 -63.05 -24.88
CA ILE A 250 -15.07 -63.39 -26.20
C ILE A 250 -14.94 -64.91 -26.27
N ALA A 251 -16.07 -65.59 -26.09
CA ALA A 251 -16.20 -67.02 -26.24
C ALA A 251 -16.04 -67.37 -27.72
N LEU A 252 -14.80 -67.28 -28.21
CA LEU A 252 -14.41 -67.74 -29.53
C LEU A 252 -14.83 -69.21 -29.61
N PRO A 253 -15.63 -69.62 -30.61
CA PRO A 253 -15.97 -71.02 -30.78
C PRO A 253 -14.67 -71.82 -30.91
N MET A 254 -14.63 -72.99 -30.25
CA MET A 254 -13.40 -73.73 -29.88
C MET A 254 -12.54 -74.23 -31.06
N ALA A 255 -12.87 -73.85 -32.29
CA ALA A 255 -12.10 -74.10 -33.51
C ALA A 255 -10.91 -73.13 -33.74
N ALA A 256 -10.77 -72.05 -32.96
CA ALA A 256 -9.80 -70.98 -33.21
C ALA A 256 -8.47 -71.07 -32.42
N ILE A 257 -8.29 -72.04 -31.52
CA ILE A 257 -7.14 -72.11 -30.60
C ILE A 257 -5.93 -72.84 -31.24
N ILE A 258 -5.58 -72.48 -32.48
CA ILE A 258 -4.35 -72.91 -33.16
C ILE A 258 -3.78 -71.70 -33.94
N GLY A 259 -2.88 -70.94 -33.31
CA GLY A 259 -2.18 -69.85 -34.01
C GLY A 259 -1.34 -68.92 -33.12
N LEU A 260 -1.92 -68.36 -32.05
CA LEU A 260 -1.35 -67.17 -31.39
C LEU A 260 -0.28 -67.45 -30.31
N ALA A 261 0.06 -68.72 -30.06
CA ALA A 261 0.97 -69.12 -28.97
C ALA A 261 2.47 -68.81 -29.21
N PHE A 262 2.85 -68.18 -30.33
CA PHE A 262 4.25 -68.05 -30.77
C PHE A 262 4.83 -66.62 -30.78
N ILE A 263 4.02 -65.57 -30.58
CA ILE A 263 4.48 -64.18 -30.80
C ILE A 263 5.30 -63.61 -29.63
N PHE A 264 5.10 -64.09 -28.39
CA PHE A 264 5.81 -63.58 -27.21
C PHE A 264 7.13 -64.32 -26.89
N ARG A 265 8.08 -64.37 -27.84
CA ARG A 265 9.47 -64.72 -27.49
C ARG A 265 10.55 -64.01 -28.34
N LYS A 266 11.29 -63.14 -27.66
CA LYS A 266 12.53 -62.43 -28.07
C LYS A 266 12.44 -61.43 -29.24
N ARG A 267 12.52 -60.15 -28.88
CA ARG A 267 13.75 -59.32 -28.95
C ARG A 267 13.78 -58.46 -27.66
N GLU A 268 14.87 -58.35 -26.90
CA GLU A 268 16.16 -57.70 -27.24
C GLU A 268 15.99 -56.25 -27.68
#